data_AF-F3B635-F1
#
_entry.id   AF-F3B635-F1
#
_cell.length_a   1.000
_cell.length_b   1.000
_cell.length_c   1.000
_cell.angle_alpha   90.00
_cell.angle_beta   90.00
_cell.angle_gamma   90.00
#
_symmetry.space_group_name_H-M   'P 1'
#
loop_
_entity.id
_entity.type
_entity.pdbx_description
1 polymer ?
#
loop_
_entity_poly.entity_id
_entity_poly.type
_entity_poly.pdbx_seq_one_letter_code
_entity_poly.pdbx_strand_id
1 'polypeptide(L)'
;MKKNIWIVVIAAILAGCNVNSKADIGSENAVADVKVAEGNESTEETSANTSTVNADNSISQGEIKDGVCLELVSDIDMTPIHYLTLRKRDTVNDKIIKLENDNFQFDISAQNVVSYSIDDVGNLVIELNTLGESSPINMTLDGCKYSYSPPEVSPKTLILNQDISYGNYTATIDKGEIYPNSIVLYLSNPNDKKAFHEAFLLVDNDMENEMAPNVVLTDEGMILIYPGKEFGKKDNITIKIGGKGNYTFQDIILK
;
A
#
# COMPACT_ATOMS: atom_id res chain seq x y z
N MET A 1 23.66 -25.82 -1.47
CA MET A 1 23.42 -25.28 -2.83
C MET A 1 22.88 -23.88 -2.67
N LYS A 2 23.58 -22.86 -3.19
CA LYS A 2 23.13 -21.46 -3.12
C LYS A 2 21.98 -21.28 -4.13
N LYS A 3 20.78 -20.91 -3.66
CA LYS A 3 19.69 -20.48 -4.53
C LYS A 3 19.90 -18.99 -4.82
N ASN A 4 20.11 -18.66 -6.09
CA ASN A 4 20.19 -17.29 -6.57
C ASN A 4 18.77 -16.70 -6.52
N ILE A 5 18.52 -15.80 -5.57
CA ILE A 5 17.30 -14.99 -5.51
C ILE A 5 17.53 -13.79 -6.42
N TRP A 6 16.69 -13.65 -7.45
CA TRP A 6 16.69 -12.51 -8.35
C TRP A 6 15.77 -11.44 -7.74
N ILE A 7 16.36 -10.40 -7.17
CA ILE A 7 15.64 -9.18 -6.77
C ILE A 7 15.41 -8.37 -8.05
N VAL A 8 14.16 -8.21 -8.45
CA VAL A 8 13.76 -7.31 -9.54
C VAL A 8 13.22 -6.04 -8.90
N VAL A 9 13.88 -4.91 -9.20
CA VAL A 9 13.52 -3.56 -8.76
C VAL A 9 12.21 -3.16 -9.43
N ILE A 10 11.15 -2.96 -8.66
CA ILE A 10 9.89 -2.39 -9.15
C ILE A 10 10.04 -0.87 -9.13
N ALA A 11 9.95 -0.24 -10.30
CA ALA A 11 9.95 1.21 -10.43
C ALA A 11 8.64 1.76 -9.86
N ALA A 12 8.74 2.52 -8.76
CA ALA A 12 7.64 3.33 -8.27
C ALA A 12 7.29 4.40 -9.32
N ILE A 13 6.09 4.32 -9.89
CA ILE A 13 5.53 5.45 -10.63
C ILE A 13 5.12 6.47 -9.56
N LEU A 14 5.98 7.46 -9.33
CA LEU A 14 5.60 8.66 -8.60
C LEU A 14 4.43 9.31 -9.35
N ALA A 15 3.22 9.18 -8.80
CA ALA A 15 2.11 10.06 -9.12
C ALA A 15 2.43 11.44 -8.53
N GLY A 16 3.26 12.20 -9.24
CA GLY A 16 3.46 13.61 -8.97
C GLY A 16 2.13 14.34 -9.16
N CYS A 17 1.66 15.01 -8.10
CA CYS A 17 0.60 16.01 -8.18
C CYS A 17 1.00 17.05 -9.22
N ASN A 18 0.48 16.92 -10.44
CA ASN A 18 0.65 17.94 -11.46
C ASN A 18 -0.39 19.03 -11.22
N VAL A 19 0.05 20.09 -10.53
CA VAL A 19 -0.65 21.37 -10.48
C VAL A 19 -0.48 22.00 -11.86
N ASN A 20 -1.42 21.75 -12.79
CA ASN A 20 -1.39 22.43 -14.09
C ASN A 20 -2.43 23.55 -14.15
N SER A 21 -1.87 24.75 -14.15
CA SER A 21 -2.46 26.03 -14.53
C SER A 21 -3.16 26.01 -15.90
N LYS A 22 -4.38 26.53 -15.90
CA LYS A 22 -5.04 27.39 -16.91
C LYS A 22 -4.91 27.00 -18.40
N ALA A 23 -6.03 26.60 -18.99
CA ALA A 23 -6.35 26.90 -20.38
C ALA A 23 -7.77 27.47 -20.47
N ASP A 24 -7.83 28.69 -20.98
CA ASP A 24 -8.97 29.55 -21.21
C ASP A 24 -9.72 29.10 -22.49
N ILE A 25 -11.02 28.82 -22.40
CA ILE A 25 -11.94 28.82 -23.55
C ILE A 25 -13.26 29.40 -23.06
N GLY A 26 -13.59 30.58 -23.58
CA GLY A 26 -14.72 31.39 -23.15
C GLY A 26 -16.09 30.89 -23.65
N SER A 27 -17.12 31.38 -22.96
CA SER A 27 -18.36 31.80 -23.60
C SER A 27 -18.96 32.98 -22.83
N GLU A 28 -19.35 34.00 -23.58
CA GLU A 28 -19.89 35.27 -23.10
C GLU A 28 -21.29 35.15 -22.46
N ASN A 29 -21.56 36.19 -21.65
CA ASN A 29 -22.84 36.79 -21.28
C ASN A 29 -23.71 36.14 -20.18
N ALA A 30 -23.70 36.79 -19.00
CA ALA A 30 -24.85 37.60 -18.57
C ALA A 30 -24.42 38.63 -17.51
N VAL A 31 -24.71 39.89 -17.80
CA VAL A 31 -24.55 41.07 -16.94
C VAL A 31 -25.67 41.10 -15.90
N ALA A 32 -25.30 41.28 -14.63
CA ALA A 32 -26.14 41.95 -13.64
C ALA A 32 -25.25 42.59 -12.57
N ASP A 33 -25.03 43.89 -12.71
CA ASP A 33 -24.61 44.79 -11.62
C ASP A 33 -25.58 44.68 -10.44
N VAL A 34 -25.07 44.66 -9.20
CA VAL A 34 -25.52 45.53 -8.08
C VAL A 34 -24.56 45.40 -6.89
N LYS A 35 -23.89 46.54 -6.63
CA LYS A 35 -23.50 47.18 -5.36
C LYS A 35 -22.57 46.46 -4.35
N VAL A 36 -21.39 47.07 -4.28
CA VAL A 36 -20.47 47.19 -3.13
C VAL A 36 -21.18 47.61 -1.84
N ALA A 37 -20.86 46.92 -0.75
CA ALA A 37 -20.85 47.49 0.60
C ALA A 37 -19.62 46.94 1.35
N GLU A 38 -18.68 47.83 1.69
CA GLU A 38 -17.63 47.60 2.67
C GLU A 38 -18.26 47.33 4.04
N GLY A 39 -17.80 46.26 4.69
CA GLY A 39 -18.16 45.89 6.05
C GLY A 39 -17.06 45.02 6.63
N ASN A 40 -16.11 45.67 7.28
CA ASN A 40 -14.98 45.07 7.97
C ASN A 40 -15.48 44.38 9.24
N GLU A 41 -15.39 43.06 9.34
CA GLU A 41 -15.44 42.36 10.62
C GLU A 41 -14.57 41.10 10.56
N SER A 42 -13.53 41.14 11.38
CA SER A 42 -12.59 40.05 11.64
C SER A 42 -13.29 38.96 12.43
N THR A 43 -13.24 37.73 11.93
CA THR A 43 -13.41 36.53 12.75
C THR A 43 -12.28 35.56 12.44
N GLU A 44 -11.45 35.33 13.43
CA GLU A 44 -10.45 34.25 13.48
C GLU A 44 -11.17 32.91 13.23
N GLU A 45 -11.12 32.41 12.00
CA GLU A 45 -11.38 31.00 11.75
C GLU A 45 -10.11 30.22 12.03
N THR A 46 -10.06 29.66 13.24
CA THR A 46 -9.13 28.61 13.62
C THR A 46 -9.45 27.38 12.76
N SER A 47 -8.80 27.26 11.59
CA SER A 47 -8.85 26.04 10.78
C SER A 47 -8.11 24.94 11.55
N ALA A 48 -8.87 24.24 12.39
CA ALA A 48 -8.48 23.00 13.02
C ALA A 48 -8.25 21.95 11.93
N ASN A 49 -7.02 21.90 11.41
CA ASN A 49 -6.46 20.71 10.78
C ASN A 49 -6.23 19.67 11.88
N THR A 50 -7.32 19.09 12.40
CA THR A 50 -7.23 17.84 13.14
C THR A 50 -7.11 16.73 12.10
N SER A 51 -5.88 16.49 11.63
CA SER A 51 -5.52 15.13 11.27
C SER A 51 -5.75 14.31 12.53
N THR A 52 -6.78 13.48 12.52
CA THR A 52 -6.96 12.44 13.54
C THR A 52 -5.83 11.45 13.35
N VAL A 53 -4.66 11.79 13.89
CA VAL A 53 -3.67 10.82 14.34
C VAL A 53 -4.41 9.99 15.37
N ASN A 54 -4.64 8.71 15.08
CA ASN A 54 -5.13 7.77 16.09
C ASN A 54 -4.11 7.80 17.24
N ALA A 55 -4.49 8.52 18.29
CA ALA A 55 -3.74 8.70 19.51
C ALA A 55 -3.86 7.42 20.34
N ASP A 56 -3.15 6.37 19.92
CA ASP A 56 -2.78 5.21 20.74
C ASP A 56 -1.48 4.54 20.26
N ASN A 57 -0.73 5.11 19.31
CA ASN A 57 0.64 4.65 19.03
C ASN A 57 1.60 5.23 20.08
N SER A 58 1.73 4.56 21.22
CA SER A 58 2.99 4.66 21.98
C SER A 58 4.11 4.37 20.99
N ILE A 59 4.97 5.35 20.74
CA ILE A 59 6.06 5.19 19.79
C ILE A 59 6.92 4.00 20.26
N SER A 60 6.79 2.88 19.56
CA SER A 60 7.49 1.65 19.91
C SER A 60 8.97 1.84 19.57
N GLN A 61 9.82 1.60 20.57
CA GLN A 61 11.27 1.67 20.44
C GLN A 61 11.85 0.26 20.42
N GLY A 62 12.77 0.03 19.50
CA GLY A 62 13.56 -1.18 19.41
C GLY A 62 14.66 -1.26 20.46
N GLU A 63 15.48 -2.31 20.38
CA GLU A 63 16.63 -2.49 21.28
C GLU A 63 17.62 -1.34 21.13
N ILE A 64 18.04 -0.75 22.26
CA ILE A 64 19.09 0.27 22.29
C ILE A 64 20.45 -0.42 22.18
N LYS A 65 21.26 0.00 21.21
CA LYS A 65 22.63 -0.46 21.01
C LYS A 65 23.54 0.76 20.83
N ASP A 66 24.61 0.83 21.62
CA ASP A 66 25.57 1.95 21.61
C ASP A 66 24.89 3.34 21.75
N GLY A 67 23.78 3.39 22.49
CA GLY A 67 23.00 4.61 22.68
C GLY A 67 22.07 4.96 21.52
N VAL A 68 21.92 4.09 20.51
CA VAL A 68 21.06 4.29 19.34
C VAL A 68 19.96 3.23 19.31
N CYS A 69 18.72 3.60 18.93
CA CYS A 69 17.63 2.65 18.70
C CYS A 69 16.87 2.93 17.40
N LEU A 70 16.08 1.96 16.97
CA LEU A 70 15.04 2.16 15.95
C LEU A 70 13.73 2.55 16.60
N GLU A 71 13.06 3.51 16.00
CA GLU A 71 11.81 4.06 16.51
C GLU A 71 10.75 3.99 15.40
N LEU A 72 9.59 3.42 15.73
CA LEU A 72 8.46 3.39 14.80
C LEU A 72 7.80 4.77 14.72
N VAL A 73 7.90 5.39 13.55
CA VAL A 73 7.31 6.70 13.27
C VAL A 73 5.86 6.54 12.82
N SER A 74 5.59 5.57 11.97
CA SER A 74 4.23 5.28 11.49
C SER A 74 4.07 3.83 11.07
N ASP A 75 2.84 3.34 11.21
CA ASP A 75 2.35 2.05 10.72
C ASP A 75 1.02 2.32 10.00
N ILE A 76 1.03 2.16 8.67
CA ILE A 76 -0.19 2.20 7.87
C ILE A 76 -0.65 0.77 7.65
N ASP A 77 -1.70 0.41 8.38
CA ASP A 77 -2.34 -0.90 8.30
C ASP A 77 -3.27 -1.00 7.08
N MET A 78 -2.81 -1.76 6.09
CA MET A 78 -3.60 -2.25 4.95
C MET A 78 -3.58 -3.79 4.91
N THR A 79 -3.65 -4.43 6.08
CA THR A 79 -3.53 -5.89 6.30
C THR A 79 -4.10 -6.67 5.10
N PRO A 80 -3.32 -7.56 4.45
CA PRO A 80 -2.01 -8.03 4.91
C PRO A 80 -0.81 -7.15 4.49
N ILE A 81 -1.00 -6.00 3.83
CA ILE A 81 0.10 -5.09 3.50
C ILE A 81 0.25 -4.04 4.60
N HIS A 82 1.46 -3.85 5.11
CA HIS A 82 1.77 -2.79 6.07
C HIS A 82 2.87 -1.90 5.53
N TYR A 83 2.71 -0.59 5.71
CA TYR A 83 3.75 0.39 5.42
C TYR A 83 4.31 0.92 6.72
N LEU A 84 5.51 0.45 7.08
CA LEU A 84 6.20 0.87 8.30
C LEU A 84 7.21 1.96 7.97
N THR A 85 7.30 2.97 8.82
CA THR A 85 8.38 3.97 8.77
C THR A 85 9.17 3.91 10.07
N LEU A 86 10.46 3.57 9.96
CA LEU A 86 11.40 3.48 11.07
C LEU A 86 12.43 4.60 10.96
N ARG A 87 12.77 5.22 12.10
CA ARG A 87 13.88 6.18 12.20
C ARG A 87 14.93 5.71 13.20
N LYS A 88 16.19 6.10 12.99
CA LYS A 88 17.25 5.92 14.00
C LYS A 88 17.25 7.11 14.95
N ARG A 89 17.32 6.85 16.25
CA ARG A 89 17.44 7.87 17.30
C ARG A 89 18.65 7.60 18.17
N ASP A 90 19.51 8.59 18.30
CA ASP A 90 20.51 8.68 19.36
C ASP A 90 19.78 9.07 20.65
N THR A 91 19.66 8.09 21.55
CA THR A 91 19.02 8.24 22.86
C THR A 91 19.89 8.96 23.89
N VAL A 92 21.20 9.08 23.65
CA VAL A 92 22.13 9.77 24.56
C VAL A 92 22.05 11.28 24.36
N ASN A 93 22.01 11.72 23.10
CA ASN A 93 21.97 13.14 22.75
C ASN A 93 20.57 13.63 22.35
N ASP A 94 19.59 12.74 22.36
CA ASP A 94 18.22 12.96 21.90
C ASP A 94 18.14 13.52 20.47
N LYS A 95 18.83 12.87 19.53
CA LYS A 95 18.94 13.31 18.14
C LYS A 95 18.46 12.24 17.16
N ILE A 96 17.79 12.68 16.11
CA ILE A 96 17.46 11.82 14.97
C ILE A 96 18.73 11.64 14.12
N ILE A 97 19.06 10.39 13.82
CA ILE A 97 20.13 10.05 12.89
C ILE A 97 19.46 9.76 11.54
N LYS A 98 19.68 10.64 10.57
CA LYS A 98 19.18 10.45 9.21
C LYS A 98 19.97 9.35 8.50
N LEU A 99 19.27 8.50 7.76
CA LEU A 99 19.88 7.59 6.82
C LEU A 99 20.24 8.38 5.56
N GLU A 100 21.53 8.36 5.19
CA GLU A 100 22.03 9.02 3.99
C GLU A 100 22.45 7.97 2.96
N ASN A 101 21.84 8.01 1.78
CA ASN A 101 22.06 7.08 0.67
C ASN A 101 21.81 5.60 1.03
N ASP A 102 22.07 4.70 0.07
CA ASP A 102 21.88 3.25 0.24
C ASP A 102 23.01 2.56 1.04
N ASN A 103 23.80 3.32 1.80
CA ASN A 103 24.94 2.78 2.56
C ASN A 103 24.54 2.40 4.00
N PHE A 104 23.54 1.53 4.11
CA PHE A 104 23.08 0.95 5.37
C PHE A 104 22.96 -0.57 5.25
N GLN A 105 23.09 -1.26 6.37
CA GLN A 105 22.84 -2.70 6.43
C GLN A 105 21.45 -2.96 7.00
N PHE A 106 20.53 -3.42 6.16
CA PHE A 106 19.19 -3.83 6.57
C PHE A 106 18.98 -5.32 6.38
N ASP A 107 18.51 -5.97 7.44
CA ASP A 107 18.12 -7.38 7.47
C ASP A 107 16.76 -7.52 8.15
N ILE A 108 15.97 -8.49 7.71
CA ILE A 108 14.59 -8.68 8.14
C ILE A 108 14.19 -10.14 8.02
N SER A 109 13.53 -10.65 9.06
CA SER A 109 13.15 -12.06 9.17
C SER A 109 11.87 -12.44 8.41
N ALA A 110 11.26 -11.50 7.70
CA ALA A 110 10.06 -11.75 6.90
C ALA A 110 10.44 -12.30 5.52
N GLN A 111 9.78 -13.38 5.10
CA GLN A 111 9.97 -13.93 3.76
C GLN A 111 9.34 -13.07 2.67
N ASN A 112 8.42 -12.17 3.05
CA ASN A 112 7.56 -11.43 2.13
C ASN A 112 7.76 -9.90 2.26
N VAL A 113 9.00 -9.43 2.32
CA VAL A 113 9.27 -8.00 2.10
C VAL A 113 9.00 -7.67 0.64
N VAL A 114 8.09 -6.73 0.40
CA VAL A 114 7.74 -6.29 -0.94
C VAL A 114 8.80 -5.29 -1.42
N SER A 115 9.08 -4.28 -0.60
CA SER A 115 10.05 -3.24 -0.91
C SER A 115 10.54 -2.52 0.36
N TYR A 116 11.67 -1.82 0.25
CA TYR A 116 12.07 -0.82 1.23
C TYR A 116 12.82 0.32 0.54
N SER A 117 12.78 1.51 1.12
CA SER A 117 13.43 2.72 0.61
C SER A 117 13.72 3.71 1.73
N ILE A 118 14.47 4.77 1.43
CA ILE A 118 14.65 5.91 2.32
C ILE A 118 13.74 7.05 1.84
N ASP A 119 12.98 7.64 2.75
CA ASP A 119 12.16 8.83 2.46
C ASP A 119 13.00 10.12 2.39
N ASP A 120 12.38 11.22 1.94
CA ASP A 120 13.05 12.52 1.79
C ASP A 120 13.61 13.11 3.10
N VAL A 121 13.19 12.58 4.25
CA VAL A 121 13.61 13.02 5.59
C VAL A 121 14.68 12.13 6.21
N GLY A 122 15.01 11.00 5.57
CA GLY A 122 16.05 10.06 5.99
C GLY A 122 15.55 8.92 6.88
N ASN A 123 14.26 8.56 6.82
CA ASN A 123 13.69 7.40 7.51
C ASN A 123 13.61 6.19 6.57
N LEU A 124 13.69 4.99 7.14
CA LEU A 124 13.49 3.74 6.42
C LEU A 124 11.99 3.45 6.28
N VAL A 125 11.50 3.42 5.04
CA VAL A 125 10.13 3.01 4.70
C VAL A 125 10.16 1.57 4.21
N ILE A 126 9.28 0.72 4.76
CA ILE A 126 9.22 -0.71 4.47
C ILE A 126 7.80 -1.08 4.11
N GLU A 127 7.61 -1.72 2.95
CA GLU A 127 6.37 -2.38 2.58
C GLU A 127 6.47 -3.88 2.91
N LEU A 128 5.62 -4.31 3.84
CA LEU A 128 5.59 -5.67 4.37
C LEU A 128 4.31 -6.37 3.97
N ASN A 129 4.44 -7.59 3.47
CA ASN A 129 3.31 -8.50 3.38
C ASN A 129 3.33 -9.47 4.56
N THR A 130 2.30 -9.38 5.40
CA THR A 130 2.12 -10.17 6.63
C THR A 130 1.15 -11.34 6.44
N LEU A 131 0.77 -11.64 5.19
CA LEU A 131 -0.16 -12.73 4.89
C LEU A 131 0.41 -14.07 5.38
N GLY A 132 -0.32 -14.71 6.30
CA GLY A 132 0.09 -15.98 6.91
C GLY A 132 1.19 -15.86 7.97
N GLU A 133 1.67 -14.65 8.28
CA GLU A 133 2.60 -14.42 9.38
C GLU A 133 1.86 -14.47 10.72
N SER A 134 2.40 -15.25 11.65
CA SER A 134 1.86 -15.43 13.01
C SER A 134 2.90 -15.13 14.09
N SER A 135 4.13 -14.83 13.68
CA SER A 135 5.25 -14.53 14.56
C SER A 135 5.69 -13.08 14.38
N PRO A 136 6.27 -12.46 15.42
CA PRO A 136 6.87 -11.14 15.27
C PRO A 136 7.94 -11.12 14.18
N ILE A 137 7.90 -10.09 13.34
CA ILE A 137 8.87 -9.81 12.29
C ILE A 137 10.02 -9.02 12.90
N ASN A 138 11.21 -9.60 12.89
CA ASN A 138 12.41 -8.97 13.44
C ASN A 138 13.18 -8.27 12.34
N MET A 139 13.61 -7.05 12.61
CA MET A 139 14.32 -6.15 11.71
C MET A 139 15.62 -5.70 12.35
N THR A 140 16.67 -5.59 11.56
CA THR A 140 17.97 -5.08 11.99
C THR A 140 18.46 -4.04 11.00
N LEU A 141 18.72 -2.82 11.47
CA LEU A 141 19.30 -1.72 10.68
C LEU A 141 20.59 -1.24 11.36
N ASP A 142 21.73 -1.43 10.68
CA ASP A 142 23.07 -1.15 11.21
C ASP A 142 23.30 -1.75 12.63
N GLY A 143 22.72 -2.93 12.87
CA GLY A 143 22.79 -3.61 14.15
C GLY A 143 21.82 -3.12 15.22
N CYS A 144 21.01 -2.09 14.98
CA CYS A 144 19.88 -1.72 15.83
C CYS A 144 18.70 -2.64 15.50
N LYS A 145 18.05 -3.22 16.51
CA LYS A 145 16.97 -4.20 16.29
C LYS A 145 15.59 -3.61 16.56
N TYR A 146 14.60 -4.05 15.81
CA TYR A 146 13.20 -3.75 16.02
C TYR A 146 12.36 -5.03 15.82
N SER A 147 11.31 -5.21 16.61
CA SER A 147 10.39 -6.34 16.47
C SER A 147 8.98 -5.80 16.23
N TYR A 148 8.38 -6.20 15.12
CA TYR A 148 7.05 -5.78 14.71
C TYR A 148 6.08 -6.96 14.79
N SER A 149 4.97 -6.77 15.50
CA SER A 149 3.88 -7.75 15.54
C SER A 149 2.70 -7.17 14.77
N PRO A 150 2.35 -7.72 13.60
CA PRO A 150 1.17 -7.25 12.89
C PRO A 150 -0.10 -7.49 13.71
N PRO A 151 -1.11 -6.62 13.59
CA PRO A 151 -2.39 -6.81 14.24
C PRO A 151 -3.05 -8.11 13.74
N GLU A 152 -3.67 -8.84 14.66
CA GLU A 152 -4.44 -10.02 14.30
C GLU A 152 -5.77 -9.58 13.68
N VAL A 153 -5.97 -9.90 12.39
CA VAL A 153 -7.20 -9.58 11.67
C VAL A 153 -7.76 -10.85 11.05
N SER A 154 -9.02 -11.16 11.39
CA SER A 154 -9.76 -12.26 10.75
C SER A 154 -10.50 -11.73 9.51
N PRO A 155 -10.12 -12.16 8.29
CA PRO A 155 -10.82 -11.75 7.08
C PRO A 155 -12.19 -12.43 6.97
N LYS A 156 -13.09 -11.81 6.19
CA LYS A 156 -14.26 -12.51 5.67
C LYS A 156 -13.83 -13.32 4.45
N THR A 157 -13.91 -14.66 4.54
CA THR A 157 -13.63 -15.55 3.40
C THR A 157 -14.87 -15.79 2.56
N LEU A 158 -14.70 -15.77 1.24
CA LEU A 158 -15.71 -16.11 0.24
C LEU A 158 -15.16 -17.17 -0.71
N ILE A 159 -15.92 -18.23 -0.93
CA ILE A 159 -15.61 -19.21 -1.97
C ILE A 159 -16.20 -18.71 -3.29
N LEU A 160 -15.37 -18.59 -4.30
CA LEU A 160 -15.73 -18.02 -5.61
C LEU A 160 -15.77 -19.11 -6.69
N ASN A 161 -14.75 -19.96 -6.77
CA ASN A 161 -14.58 -21.01 -7.80
C ASN A 161 -14.93 -20.51 -9.22
N GLN A 162 -14.37 -19.34 -9.56
CA GLN A 162 -14.70 -18.65 -10.79
C GLN A 162 -13.60 -18.80 -11.82
N ASP A 163 -13.92 -19.45 -12.95
CA ASP A 163 -12.99 -19.57 -14.06
C ASP A 163 -12.81 -18.23 -14.77
N ILE A 164 -11.56 -17.87 -15.00
CA ILE A 164 -11.17 -16.66 -15.71
C ILE A 164 -10.34 -17.01 -16.94
N SER A 165 -10.47 -16.19 -17.97
CA SER A 165 -9.64 -16.32 -19.17
C SER A 165 -9.39 -14.98 -19.86
N TYR A 166 -8.24 -14.89 -20.50
CA TYR A 166 -7.94 -13.84 -21.47
C TYR A 166 -7.03 -14.43 -22.56
N GLY A 167 -7.39 -14.24 -23.84
CA GLY A 167 -6.72 -14.94 -24.93
C GLY A 167 -6.81 -16.46 -24.78
N ASN A 168 -5.66 -17.15 -24.74
CA ASN A 168 -5.55 -18.59 -24.51
C ASN A 168 -5.16 -18.94 -23.06
N TYR A 169 -5.10 -17.95 -22.17
CA TYR A 169 -4.73 -18.14 -20.77
C TYR A 169 -5.96 -18.37 -19.91
N THR A 170 -5.87 -19.35 -19.01
CA THR A 170 -6.97 -19.76 -18.14
C THR A 170 -6.46 -19.97 -16.71
N ALA A 171 -7.27 -19.60 -15.73
CA ALA A 171 -7.06 -19.86 -14.31
C ALA A 171 -8.41 -19.90 -13.59
N THR A 172 -8.42 -20.25 -12.30
CA THR A 172 -9.62 -20.20 -11.47
C THR A 172 -9.34 -19.32 -10.25
N ILE A 173 -10.25 -18.39 -9.94
CA ILE A 173 -10.26 -17.67 -8.66
C ILE A 173 -11.01 -18.55 -7.67
N ASP A 174 -10.31 -19.21 -6.76
CA ASP A 174 -10.91 -20.17 -5.83
C ASP A 174 -11.69 -19.47 -4.73
N LYS A 175 -11.06 -18.45 -4.13
CA LYS A 175 -11.61 -17.72 -2.99
C LYS A 175 -11.10 -16.28 -2.93
N GLY A 176 -11.87 -15.45 -2.23
CA GLY A 176 -11.47 -14.12 -1.79
C GLY A 176 -11.43 -14.03 -0.27
N GLU A 177 -10.49 -13.27 0.26
CA GLU A 177 -10.43 -12.86 1.66
C GLU A 177 -10.53 -11.34 1.73
N ILE A 178 -11.53 -10.86 2.45
CA ILE A 178 -11.83 -9.43 2.55
C ILE A 178 -11.42 -8.94 3.94
N TYR A 179 -10.49 -7.99 3.95
CA TYR A 179 -10.03 -7.27 5.12
C TYR A 179 -10.66 -5.87 5.15
N PRO A 180 -10.56 -5.13 6.27
CA PRO A 180 -11.06 -3.75 6.32
C PRO A 180 -10.49 -2.85 5.22
N ASN A 181 -9.19 -2.99 4.93
CA ASN A 181 -8.44 -2.14 4.01
C ASN A 181 -7.72 -2.93 2.90
N SER A 182 -8.16 -4.14 2.58
CA SER A 182 -7.63 -4.88 1.44
C SER A 182 -8.58 -5.98 0.96
N ILE A 183 -8.36 -6.43 -0.27
CA ILE A 183 -8.94 -7.66 -0.81
C ILE A 183 -7.82 -8.56 -1.28
N VAL A 184 -7.87 -9.83 -0.89
CA VAL A 184 -6.93 -10.87 -1.29
C VAL A 184 -7.66 -11.91 -2.12
N LEU A 185 -7.15 -12.23 -3.31
CA LEU A 185 -7.72 -13.25 -4.19
C LEU A 185 -6.74 -14.38 -4.41
N TYR A 186 -7.24 -15.60 -4.32
CA TYR A 186 -6.45 -16.81 -4.48
C TYR A 186 -6.78 -17.42 -5.84
N LEU A 187 -5.75 -17.54 -6.68
CA LEU A 187 -5.85 -18.08 -8.00
C LEU A 187 -5.15 -19.44 -8.04
N SER A 188 -5.82 -20.46 -8.57
CA SER A 188 -5.26 -21.77 -8.82
C SER A 188 -5.20 -22.09 -10.31
N ASN A 189 -4.37 -23.09 -10.61
CA ASN A 189 -4.28 -23.73 -11.92
C ASN A 189 -4.09 -22.77 -13.12
N PRO A 190 -3.28 -21.70 -13.02
CA PRO A 190 -2.96 -20.91 -14.19
C PRO A 190 -2.18 -21.77 -15.19
N ASN A 191 -2.66 -21.86 -16.42
CA ASN A 191 -1.95 -22.59 -17.48
C ASN A 191 -0.61 -21.91 -17.86
N ASP A 192 -0.44 -20.62 -17.53
CA ASP A 192 0.83 -19.89 -17.58
C ASP A 192 0.89 -18.81 -16.48
N LYS A 193 1.67 -19.08 -15.42
CA LYS A 193 1.87 -18.12 -14.31
C LYS A 193 2.49 -16.80 -14.74
N LYS A 194 3.41 -16.81 -15.73
CA LYS A 194 4.10 -15.60 -16.16
C LYS A 194 3.17 -14.68 -16.92
N ALA A 195 2.30 -15.24 -17.75
CA ALA A 195 1.29 -14.48 -18.46
C ALA A 195 0.37 -13.75 -17.47
N PHE A 196 -0.05 -14.42 -16.39
CA PHE A 196 -0.95 -13.83 -15.40
C PHE A 196 -0.30 -12.82 -14.44
N HIS A 197 1.03 -12.79 -14.33
CA HIS A 197 1.74 -11.97 -13.33
C HIS A 197 1.40 -10.47 -13.38
N GLU A 198 1.22 -9.91 -14.58
CA GLU A 198 0.91 -8.48 -14.80
C GLU A 198 -0.46 -8.28 -15.45
N ALA A 199 -1.31 -9.30 -15.42
CA ALA A 199 -2.57 -9.30 -16.16
C ALA A 199 -3.73 -8.65 -15.41
N PHE A 200 -3.57 -8.28 -14.14
CA PHE A 200 -4.69 -7.91 -13.28
C PHE A 200 -4.66 -6.45 -12.87
N LEU A 201 -5.79 -5.79 -13.03
CA LEU A 201 -6.05 -4.46 -12.50
C LEU A 201 -7.43 -4.47 -11.85
N LEU A 202 -7.50 -4.04 -10.59
CA LEU A 202 -8.78 -3.74 -9.96
C LEU A 202 -9.29 -2.41 -10.51
N VAL A 203 -10.53 -2.42 -10.96
CA VAL A 203 -11.24 -1.23 -11.43
C VAL A 203 -12.22 -0.85 -10.34
N ASP A 204 -11.89 0.24 -9.65
CA ASP A 204 -12.76 0.77 -8.63
C ASP A 204 -13.69 1.81 -9.27
N ASN A 205 -14.99 1.47 -9.35
CA ASN A 205 -16.03 2.37 -9.89
C ASN A 205 -16.15 3.68 -9.09
N ASP A 206 -15.70 3.73 -7.84
CA ASP A 206 -15.76 4.90 -6.96
C ASP A 206 -14.48 5.74 -7.00
N MET A 207 -13.31 5.15 -7.33
CA MET A 207 -12.01 5.83 -7.22
C MET A 207 -11.44 6.38 -8.55
N GLU A 208 -12.18 6.25 -9.65
CA GLU A 208 -11.77 6.66 -11.02
C GLU A 208 -10.40 6.12 -11.49
N ASN A 209 -9.78 5.21 -10.74
CA ASN A 209 -8.41 4.74 -10.94
C ASN A 209 -8.35 3.20 -11.00
N GLU A 210 -7.47 2.70 -11.86
CA GLU A 210 -7.11 1.28 -11.93
C GLU A 210 -5.95 1.00 -10.97
N MET A 211 -6.02 -0.11 -10.25
CA MET A 211 -5.03 -0.49 -9.25
C MET A 211 -4.43 -1.87 -9.55
N ALA A 212 -3.10 -1.96 -9.63
CA ALA A 212 -2.41 -3.24 -9.74
C ALA A 212 -2.30 -3.92 -8.35
N PRO A 213 -2.41 -5.26 -8.28
CA PRO A 213 -2.19 -5.99 -7.04
C PRO A 213 -0.70 -6.16 -6.73
N ASN A 214 -0.39 -6.35 -5.45
CA ASN A 214 0.80 -7.07 -5.02
C ASN A 214 0.61 -8.56 -5.31
N VAL A 215 1.48 -9.13 -6.16
CA VAL A 215 1.35 -10.54 -6.60
C VAL A 215 2.34 -11.43 -5.87
N VAL A 216 1.83 -12.48 -5.23
CA VAL A 216 2.64 -13.55 -4.63
C VAL A 216 2.48 -14.82 -5.44
N LEU A 217 3.59 -15.33 -5.98
CA LEU A 217 3.59 -16.62 -6.69
C LEU A 217 3.66 -17.76 -5.67
N THR A 218 2.77 -18.75 -5.81
CA THR A 218 2.77 -19.96 -4.98
C THR A 218 3.08 -21.18 -5.84
N ASP A 219 3.27 -22.35 -5.23
CA ASP A 219 3.48 -23.60 -5.98
C ASP A 219 2.26 -23.97 -6.83
N GLU A 220 1.06 -23.72 -6.32
CA GLU A 220 -0.22 -24.12 -6.96
C GLU A 220 -0.85 -23.02 -7.81
N GLY A 221 -0.41 -21.77 -7.65
CA GLY A 221 -1.00 -20.65 -8.37
C GLY A 221 -0.41 -19.30 -7.97
N MET A 222 -1.29 -18.35 -7.65
CA MET A 222 -0.93 -16.97 -7.30
C MET A 222 -1.89 -16.39 -6.27
N ILE A 223 -1.42 -15.39 -5.52
CA ILE A 223 -2.24 -14.58 -4.62
C ILE A 223 -2.15 -13.14 -5.09
N LEU A 224 -3.29 -12.50 -5.30
CA LEU A 224 -3.40 -11.08 -5.66
C LEU A 224 -3.84 -10.31 -4.43
N ILE A 225 -3.07 -9.32 -4.00
CA ILE A 225 -3.37 -8.51 -2.83
C ILE A 225 -3.61 -7.07 -3.28
N TYR A 226 -4.82 -6.56 -3.08
CA TYR A 226 -5.21 -5.18 -3.40
C TYR A 226 -5.35 -4.37 -2.11
N PRO A 227 -4.28 -3.68 -1.65
CA PRO A 227 -4.39 -2.76 -0.52
C PRO A 227 -5.16 -1.48 -0.87
N GLY A 228 -6.12 -1.07 -0.05
CA GLY A 228 -6.85 0.17 -0.27
C GLY A 228 -7.90 0.43 0.78
N LYS A 229 -8.11 1.72 1.06
CA LYS A 229 -9.01 2.13 2.15
C LYS A 229 -10.44 1.68 1.88
N GLU A 230 -11.10 1.21 2.93
CA GLU A 230 -12.53 0.88 2.93
C GLU A 230 -12.97 -0.27 2.03
N PHE A 231 -12.05 -1.07 1.50
CA PHE A 231 -12.41 -2.25 0.69
C PHE A 231 -13.34 -3.22 1.44
N GLY A 232 -13.21 -3.34 2.77
CA GLY A 232 -14.08 -4.17 3.58
C GLY A 232 -15.55 -3.75 3.59
N LYS A 233 -15.86 -2.53 3.15
CA LYS A 233 -17.24 -2.02 3.06
C LYS A 233 -17.89 -2.34 1.72
N LYS A 234 -17.12 -2.67 0.67
CA LYS A 234 -17.63 -2.88 -0.68
C LYS A 234 -18.50 -4.13 -0.80
N ASP A 235 -19.48 -4.04 -1.70
CA ASP A 235 -20.38 -5.15 -2.05
C ASP A 235 -19.89 -5.94 -3.26
N ASN A 236 -19.12 -5.30 -4.14
CA ASN A 236 -18.47 -5.91 -5.29
C ASN A 236 -17.17 -5.17 -5.64
N ILE A 237 -16.35 -5.82 -6.45
CA ILE A 237 -15.24 -5.22 -7.19
C ILE A 237 -15.27 -5.72 -8.63
N THR A 238 -14.74 -4.92 -9.54
CA THR A 238 -14.51 -5.34 -10.92
C THR A 238 -13.02 -5.50 -11.15
N ILE A 239 -12.62 -6.59 -11.78
CA ILE A 239 -11.23 -6.87 -12.15
C ILE A 239 -11.12 -6.89 -13.65
N LYS A 240 -10.22 -6.05 -14.16
CA LYS A 240 -9.77 -6.07 -15.54
C LYS A 240 -8.62 -7.06 -15.66
N ILE A 241 -8.76 -8.02 -16.57
CA ILE A 241 -7.83 -9.12 -16.79
C ILE A 241 -7.31 -9.06 -18.23
N GLY A 242 -6.01 -8.93 -18.43
CA GLY A 242 -5.39 -9.04 -19.76
C GLY A 242 -4.13 -8.21 -19.96
N GLY A 243 -3.61 -8.25 -21.20
CA GLY A 243 -2.43 -7.49 -21.64
C GLY A 243 -2.81 -6.32 -22.57
N LYS A 244 -1.84 -5.46 -22.92
CA LYS A 244 -2.05 -4.27 -23.77
C LYS A 244 -2.89 -4.61 -25.02
N GLY A 245 -4.16 -4.22 -25.01
CA GLY A 245 -5.08 -4.31 -26.15
C GLY A 245 -6.13 -5.43 -26.09
N ASN A 246 -6.06 -6.39 -25.16
CA ASN A 246 -7.05 -7.45 -25.00
C ASN A 246 -7.38 -7.65 -23.52
N TYR A 247 -8.46 -7.01 -23.08
CA TYR A 247 -8.94 -7.10 -21.69
C TYR A 247 -10.30 -7.77 -21.62
N THR A 248 -10.49 -8.58 -20.58
CA THR A 248 -11.78 -9.06 -20.10
C THR A 248 -12.07 -8.43 -18.75
N PHE A 249 -13.34 -8.22 -18.43
CA PHE A 249 -13.78 -7.71 -17.14
C PHE A 249 -14.46 -8.82 -16.36
N GLN A 250 -14.12 -8.93 -15.09
CA GLN A 250 -14.65 -9.92 -14.18
C GLN A 250 -15.17 -9.22 -12.92
N ASP A 251 -16.48 -9.24 -12.73
CA ASP A 251 -17.09 -8.80 -11.49
C ASP A 251 -16.99 -9.89 -10.43
N ILE A 252 -16.57 -9.52 -9.23
CA ILE A 252 -16.52 -10.37 -8.04
C ILE A 252 -17.48 -9.80 -7.01
N ILE A 253 -18.44 -10.63 -6.61
CA ILE A 253 -19.44 -10.28 -5.59
C ILE A 253 -18.86 -10.59 -4.22
N LEU A 254 -18.86 -9.61 -3.33
CA LEU A 254 -18.24 -9.65 -2.00
C LEU A 254 -19.26 -9.82 -0.86
N LYS A 255 -20.57 -9.72 -1.14
CA LYS A 255 -21.65 -9.92 -0.17
C LYS A 255 -22.84 -10.67 -0.75
#